data_AF-A0A4Q0VLJ6-F1
#
_entry.id   AF-A0A4Q0VLJ6-F1
#
_cell.length_a   1.000
_cell.length_b   1.000
_cell.length_c   1.000
_cell.angle_alpha   90.00
_cell.angle_beta   90.00
_cell.angle_gamma   90.00
#
_symmetry.space_group_name_H-M   'P 1'
#
loop_
_entity.id
_entity.type
_entity.pdbx_description
1 polymer ?
#
loop_
_entity_poly.entity_id
_entity_poly.type
_entity_poly.pdbx_seq_one_letter_code
_entity_poly.pdbx_strand_id
1 'polypeptide(L)'
;MTVEEQKELFLKLLGESLQRKRSLTGKIQIDLVEDAINYKHYGKIEKGNVDARIWTLFCISEALDTSLPSILEEVIKEYKAILASKEDKQ
;
A
#
# COMPACT_ATOMS: atom_id res chain seq x y z
N MET A 1 15.87 -10.02 10.46
CA MET A 1 14.61 -10.10 9.69
C MET A 1 14.91 -10.80 8.37
N THR A 2 14.16 -11.83 8.00
CA THR A 2 14.33 -12.55 6.72
C THR A 2 13.84 -11.70 5.55
N VAL A 3 14.15 -12.13 4.31
CA VAL A 3 13.67 -11.47 3.09
C VAL A 3 12.14 -11.54 2.99
N GLU A 4 11.54 -12.66 3.40
CA GLU A 4 10.08 -12.82 3.38
C GLU A 4 9.40 -11.88 4.38
N GLU A 5 9.92 -11.80 5.62
CA GLU A 5 9.41 -10.86 6.64
C GLU A 5 9.52 -9.40 6.18
N GLN A 6 10.59 -9.05 5.45
CA GLN A 6 10.76 -7.73 4.85
C GLN A 6 9.70 -7.43 3.78
N LYS A 7 9.43 -8.41 2.92
CA LYS A 7 8.40 -8.31 1.88
C LYS A 7 7.01 -8.16 2.50
N GLU A 8 6.66 -9.00 3.46
CA GLU A 8 5.36 -8.93 4.16
C GLU A 8 5.17 -7.59 4.86
N LEU A 9 6.22 -7.08 5.52
CA LEU A 9 6.19 -5.75 6.14
C LEU A 9 5.93 -4.65 5.11
N PHE A 10 6.64 -4.67 3.98
CA PHE A 10 6.45 -3.69 2.92
C PHE A 10 5.02 -3.72 2.36
N LEU A 11 4.49 -4.92 2.06
CA LEU A 11 3.13 -5.08 1.56
C LEU A 11 2.08 -4.58 2.57
N LYS A 12 2.32 -4.83 3.86
CA LYS A 12 1.46 -4.31 4.93
C LYS A 12 1.44 -2.78 4.96
N LEU A 13 2.61 -2.14 4.96
CA LEU A 13 2.70 -0.67 4.97
C LEU A 13 2.09 -0.05 3.72
N LEU A 14 2.28 -0.68 2.55
CA LEU A 14 1.64 -0.26 1.31
C LEU A 14 0.11 -0.31 1.43
N GLY A 15 -0.42 -1.44 1.90
CA GLY A 15 -1.86 -1.61 2.10
C GLY A 15 -2.46 -0.59 3.07
N GLU A 16 -1.79 -0.34 4.19
CA GLU A 16 -2.17 0.66 5.18
C GLU A 16 -2.15 2.08 4.60
N SER A 17 -1.10 2.45 3.83
CA SER A 17 -1.03 3.77 3.19
C SER A 17 -2.17 3.97 2.19
N LEU A 18 -2.46 2.99 1.34
CA LEU A 18 -3.60 3.03 0.41
C LEU A 18 -4.94 3.19 1.14
N GLN A 19 -5.14 2.43 2.22
CA GLN A 19 -6.33 2.55 3.05
C GLN A 19 -6.47 3.95 3.66
N ARG A 20 -5.37 4.53 4.19
CA ARG A 20 -5.37 5.89 4.74
C ARG A 20 -5.74 6.91 3.66
N LYS A 21 -5.14 6.85 2.47
CA LYS A 21 -5.46 7.77 1.36
C LYS A 21 -6.93 7.64 0.95
N ARG A 22 -7.44 6.41 0.83
CA ARG A 22 -8.85 6.17 0.53
C ARG A 22 -9.79 6.75 1.59
N SER A 23 -9.46 6.57 2.87
CA SER A 23 -10.24 7.16 3.96
C SER A 23 -10.25 8.69 3.91
N LEU A 24 -9.15 9.34 3.50
CA LEU A 24 -9.07 10.79 3.36
C LEU A 24 -9.91 11.34 2.20
N THR A 25 -10.11 10.57 1.13
CA THR A 25 -10.98 10.96 0.00
C THR A 25 -12.46 10.72 0.29
N GLY A 26 -12.80 10.07 1.40
CA GLY A 26 -14.18 9.67 1.72
C GLY A 26 -14.73 8.53 0.86
N LYS A 27 -13.89 7.93 -0.01
CA LYS A 27 -14.29 6.85 -0.91
C LYS A 27 -14.36 5.51 -0.18
N ILE A 28 -15.34 4.69 -0.51
CA ILE A 28 -15.39 3.28 -0.11
C ILE A 28 -14.71 2.42 -1.18
N GLN A 29 -14.35 1.18 -0.82
CA GLN A 29 -13.60 0.30 -1.73
C GLN A 29 -14.32 0.08 -3.07
N ILE A 30 -15.67 0.05 -3.07
CA ILE A 30 -16.47 -0.14 -4.28
C ILE A 30 -16.38 1.05 -5.24
N ASP A 31 -16.11 2.26 -4.73
CA ASP A 31 -15.96 3.46 -5.56
C ASP A 31 -14.67 3.42 -6.41
N LEU A 32 -13.71 2.55 -6.05
CA LEU A 32 -12.44 2.38 -6.76
C LEU A 32 -12.48 1.20 -7.77
N VAL A 33 -13.60 0.50 -7.85
CA VAL A 33 -13.77 -0.71 -8.68
C VAL A 33 -14.20 -0.37 -10.11
N GLU A 34 -14.76 0.82 -10.34
CA GLU A 34 -15.29 1.22 -11.64
C GLU A 34 -14.24 1.30 -12.75
N ASP A 35 -12.95 1.50 -12.42
CA ASP A 35 -11.94 1.84 -13.44
C ASP A 35 -10.91 0.75 -13.77
N ALA A 36 -10.65 -0.28 -12.95
CA ALA A 36 -9.63 -1.29 -13.30
C ALA A 36 -9.53 -2.55 -12.41
N ILE A 37 -10.08 -2.56 -11.19
CA ILE A 37 -9.68 -3.53 -10.17
C ILE A 37 -10.89 -4.21 -9.55
N ASN A 38 -10.90 -5.54 -9.57
CA ASN A 38 -11.89 -6.33 -8.86
C ASN A 38 -11.87 -5.99 -7.36
N TYR A 39 -13.03 -5.63 -6.80
CA TYR A 39 -13.25 -5.34 -5.37
C TYR A 39 -12.51 -6.29 -4.41
N LYS A 40 -12.59 -7.61 -4.66
CA LYS A 40 -11.94 -8.62 -3.81
C LYS A 40 -10.42 -8.57 -3.89
N HIS A 41 -9.88 -8.13 -5.03
CA HIS A 41 -8.44 -7.96 -5.21
C HIS A 41 -7.96 -6.70 -4.48
N TYR A 42 -8.69 -5.59 -4.62
CA TYR A 42 -8.37 -4.35 -3.89
C TYR A 42 -8.34 -4.56 -2.37
N GLY A 43 -9.37 -5.22 -1.81
CA GLY A 43 -9.39 -5.51 -0.37
C GLY A 43 -8.27 -6.45 0.12
N LYS A 44 -7.64 -7.24 -0.76
CA LYS A 44 -6.44 -8.02 -0.41
C LYS A 44 -5.18 -7.16 -0.43
N ILE A 45 -5.11 -6.19 -1.32
CA ILE A 45 -4.00 -5.23 -1.41
C ILE A 45 -3.97 -4.35 -0.16
N GLU A 46 -5.10 -3.79 0.26
CA GLU A 46 -5.17 -2.96 1.49
C GLU A 46 -4.78 -3.74 2.75
N LYS A 47 -4.93 -5.07 2.74
CA LYS A 47 -4.51 -5.94 3.86
C LYS A 47 -3.04 -6.36 3.79
N GLY A 48 -2.32 -6.01 2.71
CA GLY A 48 -0.95 -6.47 2.47
C GLY A 48 -0.83 -7.95 2.14
N ASN A 49 -1.93 -8.61 1.76
CA ASN A 49 -1.96 -10.07 1.55
C ASN A 49 -1.57 -10.50 0.14
N VAL A 50 -1.41 -9.56 -0.79
CA VAL A 50 -1.06 -9.83 -2.18
C VAL A 50 -0.08 -8.79 -2.69
N ASP A 51 0.83 -9.26 -3.55
CA ASP A 51 1.71 -8.41 -4.32
C ASP A 51 0.96 -7.87 -5.55
N ALA A 52 0.72 -6.56 -5.56
CA ALA A 52 0.00 -5.90 -6.64
C ALA A 52 0.97 -5.54 -7.77
N ARG A 53 0.56 -5.76 -9.02
CA ARG A 53 1.33 -5.30 -10.17
C ARG A 53 1.42 -3.78 -10.17
N ILE A 54 2.51 -3.24 -10.71
CA ILE A 54 2.70 -1.79 -10.82
C ILE A 54 1.53 -1.08 -11.52
N TRP A 55 0.98 -1.70 -12.57
CA TRP A 55 -0.20 -1.18 -13.28
C TRP A 55 -1.43 -1.08 -12.36
N THR A 56 -1.64 -2.09 -11.52
CA THR A 56 -2.73 -2.09 -10.52
C THR A 56 -2.53 -0.95 -9.53
N LEU A 57 -1.31 -0.77 -9.01
CA LEU A 57 -1.01 0.33 -8.09
C LEU A 57 -1.19 1.71 -8.75
N PHE A 58 -0.85 1.83 -10.04
CA PHE A 58 -1.08 3.04 -10.81
C PHE A 58 -2.58 3.37 -10.93
N CYS A 59 -3.41 2.40 -11.32
CA CYS A 59 -4.87 2.62 -11.38
C CYS A 59 -5.45 2.98 -10.01
N ILE A 60 -4.97 2.37 -8.92
CA ILE A 60 -5.39 2.76 -7.56
C ILE A 60 -5.02 4.21 -7.28
N SER A 61 -3.81 4.63 -7.62
CA SER A 61 -3.36 6.00 -7.36
C SER A 61 -4.21 7.03 -8.10
N GLU A 62 -4.52 6.77 -9.37
CA GLU A 62 -5.43 7.62 -10.17
C GLU A 62 -6.82 7.68 -9.53
N ALA A 63 -7.39 6.53 -9.15
CA ALA A 63 -8.70 6.48 -8.49
C ALA A 63 -8.72 7.15 -7.10
N LEU A 64 -7.55 7.32 -6.47
CA LEU A 64 -7.38 8.02 -5.20
C LEU A 64 -6.99 9.50 -5.37
N ASP A 65 -7.00 10.02 -6.60
CA ASP A 65 -6.62 11.39 -6.93
C ASP A 65 -5.22 11.75 -6.38
N THR A 66 -4.27 10.81 -6.46
CA THR A 66 -2.91 10.95 -5.94
C THR A 66 -1.89 10.28 -6.86
N SER A 67 -0.60 10.60 -6.70
CA SER A 67 0.45 9.99 -7.50
C SER A 67 1.01 8.73 -6.84
N LEU A 68 1.22 7.67 -7.63
CA LEU A 68 1.89 6.45 -7.16
C LEU A 68 3.27 6.73 -6.53
N PRO A 69 4.14 7.59 -7.10
CA PRO A 69 5.41 7.93 -6.46
C PRO A 69 5.25 8.49 -5.04
N SER A 70 4.24 9.34 -4.80
CA SER A 70 4.00 9.91 -3.46
C SER A 70 3.61 8.84 -2.45
N ILE A 71 2.77 7.88 -2.84
CA ILE A 71 2.42 6.73 -1.99
C ILE A 71 3.66 5.91 -1.66
N LEU A 72 4.47 5.58 -2.67
CA LEU A 72 5.67 4.76 -2.48
C LEU A 72 6.73 5.46 -1.62
N GLU A 73 6.89 6.77 -1.76
CA GLU A 73 7.81 7.56 -0.93
C GLU A 73 7.43 7.50 0.56
N GLU A 74 6.14 7.65 0.87
CA GLU A 74 5.60 7.53 2.23
C GLU A 74 5.91 6.12 2.81
N VAL A 75 5.60 5.07 2.06
CA VAL A 75 5.83 3.68 2.46
C VAL A 75 7.32 3.40 2.68
N ILE A 76 8.19 3.84 1.77
CA ILE A 76 9.64 3.63 1.87
C ILE A 76 10.21 4.36 3.10
N LYS A 77 9.72 5.56 3.40
CA LYS A 77 10.12 6.33 4.57
C LYS A 77 9.76 5.60 5.86
N GLU A 78 8.52 5.13 5.99
CA GLU A 78 8.07 4.35 7.15
C GLU A 78 8.84 3.04 7.28
N TYR A 79 9.03 2.32 6.17
CA TYR A 79 9.78 1.08 6.13
C TYR A 79 11.21 1.25 6.65
N LYS A 80 11.93 2.27 6.17
CA LYS A 80 13.29 2.59 6.64
C LYS A 80 13.34 2.94 8.13
N ALA A 81 12.36 3.67 8.64
CA ALA A 81 12.28 4.01 10.06
C ALA A 81 12.11 2.77 10.95
N ILE A 82 11.30 1.79 10.51
CA ILE A 82 11.11 0.52 11.22
C ILE A 82 12.38 -0.32 11.21
N LEU A 83 13.10 -0.37 10.08
CA LEU A 83 14.38 -1.09 9.99
C LEU A 83 15.41 -0.51 10.96
N ALA A 84 15.61 0.82 10.93
CA ALA A 84 16.55 1.49 11.84
C ALA A 84 16.23 1.20 13.33
N SER A 85 14.94 1.25 13.70
CA SER A 85 14.49 0.98 15.07
C SER A 85 14.72 -0.46 15.55
N LYS A 86 14.92 -1.41 14.62
CA LYS A 86 15.21 -2.82 14.94
C LYS A 86 16.72 -3.08 15.05
N GLU A 87 17.54 -2.30 14.36
CA GLU A 87 19.00 -2.38 14.42
C GLU A 87 19.53 -1.82 15.76
N ASP A 88 18.91 -0.77 16.30
CA ASP A 88 19.28 -0.17 17.60
C ASP A 88 18.98 -1.07 18.82
N LYS A 89 18.28 -2.21 18.62
CA LYS A 89 17.87 -3.15 19.69
C LYS A 89 18.65 -4.47 19.66
N GLN A 90 19.66 -4.58 18.79
CA GLN A 90 20.54 -5.75 18.66
C GLN A 90 21.93 -5.45 19.23
#